data_AF-A0A3M2DJX4-F1
#
_entry.id   AF-A0A3M2DJX4-F1
#
_cell.length_a   1.000
_cell.length_b   1.000
_cell.length_c   1.000
_cell.angle_alpha   90.00
_cell.angle_beta   90.00
_cell.angle_gamma   90.00
#
_symmetry.space_group_name_H-M   'P 1'
#
loop_
_entity.id
_entity.type
_entity.pdbx_description
1 polymer ?
#
loop_
_entity_poly.entity_id
_entity_poly.type
_entity_poly.pdbx_seq_one_letter_code
_entity_poly.pdbx_strand_id
1 'polypeptide(L)'
;MHCAALQQVEQTSYDAASRPVCRAVRMNPAVFGALPDACSLSSPGSSGFDRVTKSGYDAAGQLVSVRAAVGLSSEQVSATLTWTANGLVKTVKDAKGNLTTFEYDGFDRLI
;
A
#
# COMPACT_ATOMS: atom_id res chain seq x y z
N MET A 1 -32.63 15.89 4.55
CA MET A 1 -31.51 15.16 3.91
C MET A 1 -30.22 15.73 4.47
N HIS A 2 -29.52 15.00 5.34
CA HIS A 2 -28.22 15.43 5.85
C HIS A 2 -27.15 14.91 4.89
N CYS A 3 -26.44 15.82 4.23
CA CYS A 3 -25.19 15.50 3.57
C CYS A 3 -24.13 15.42 4.67
N ALA A 4 -23.83 14.22 5.16
CA ALA A 4 -22.72 14.05 6.09
C ALA A 4 -21.42 14.28 5.33
N ALA A 5 -20.61 15.24 5.78
CA ALA A 5 -19.26 15.43 5.26
C ALA A 5 -18.43 14.17 5.52
N LEU A 6 -17.77 13.65 4.50
CA LEU A 6 -16.79 12.58 4.65
C LEU A 6 -15.61 13.12 5.47
N GLN A 7 -15.51 12.70 6.73
CA GLN A 7 -14.32 12.88 7.54
C GLN A 7 -13.47 11.61 7.42
N GLN A 8 -12.20 11.76 7.11
CA GLN A 8 -11.24 10.65 7.05
C GLN A 8 -9.96 11.04 7.78
N VAL A 9 -9.38 10.08 8.47
CA VAL A 9 -8.03 10.18 9.04
C VAL A 9 -7.11 9.29 8.24
N GLU A 10 -5.92 9.78 7.92
CA GLU A 10 -4.88 8.97 7.29
C GLU A 10 -3.79 8.63 8.31
N GLN A 11 -3.48 7.35 8.46
CA GLN A 11 -2.40 6.87 9.31
C GLN A 11 -1.36 6.14 8.49
N THR A 12 -0.09 6.35 8.83
CA THR A 12 1.03 5.62 8.24
C THR A 12 1.86 5.02 9.37
N SER A 13 2.15 3.71 9.29
CA SER A 13 3.12 3.05 10.16
C SER A 13 4.44 2.85 9.43
N TYR A 14 5.52 2.74 10.20
CA TYR A 14 6.88 2.63 9.67
C TYR A 14 7.57 1.39 10.25
N ASP A 15 8.52 0.82 9.50
CA ASP A 15 9.43 -0.19 10.04
C ASP A 15 10.60 0.44 10.83
N ALA A 16 11.49 -0.40 11.36
CA ALA A 16 12.67 0.04 12.09
C ALA A 16 13.66 0.86 11.24
N ALA A 17 13.57 0.79 9.91
CA ALA A 17 14.36 1.61 8.99
C ALA A 17 13.63 2.91 8.58
N SER A 18 12.54 3.27 9.28
CA SER A 18 11.69 4.44 8.97
C SER A 18 11.07 4.42 7.57
N ARG A 19 10.87 3.23 6.98
CA ARG A 19 10.16 3.07 5.70
C ARG A 19 8.67 2.83 5.96
N PRO A 20 7.76 3.42 5.16
CA PRO A 20 6.33 3.29 5.38
C PRO A 20 5.85 1.87 5.09
N VAL A 21 5.31 1.17 6.09
CA VAL A 21 4.85 -0.22 5.95
C VAL A 21 3.37 -0.30 5.64
N CYS A 22 2.52 0.41 6.39
CA CYS A 22 1.09 0.44 6.11
C CYS A 22 0.57 1.86 6.05
N ARG A 23 -0.33 2.11 5.11
CA ARG A 23 -1.11 3.34 5.00
C ARG A 23 -2.59 2.97 5.13
N ALA A 24 -3.27 3.56 6.11
CA ALA A 24 -4.68 3.35 6.38
C ALA A 24 -5.46 4.65 6.19
N VAL A 25 -6.47 4.63 5.33
CA VAL A 25 -7.52 5.66 5.31
C VAL A 25 -8.66 5.16 6.18
N ARG A 26 -8.90 5.86 7.30
CA ARG A 26 -9.91 5.53 8.30
C ARG A 26 -11.27 6.06 7.85
N MET A 27 -12.22 5.14 7.70
CA MET A 27 -13.54 5.43 7.12
C MET A 27 -14.63 5.64 8.18
N ASN A 28 -14.34 5.39 9.46
CA ASN A 28 -15.30 5.51 10.56
C ASN A 28 -14.93 6.64 11.54
N PRO A 29 -15.54 7.84 11.40
CA PRO A 29 -15.26 8.96 12.31
C PRO A 29 -15.56 8.69 13.79
N ALA A 30 -16.47 7.76 14.09
CA ALA A 30 -16.85 7.43 15.46
C ALA A 30 -15.71 6.82 16.29
N VAL A 31 -14.66 6.30 15.63
CA VAL A 31 -13.51 5.64 16.30
C VAL A 31 -12.21 6.43 16.18
N PHE A 32 -12.22 7.65 15.63
CA PHE A 32 -10.99 8.45 15.45
C PHE A 32 -10.26 8.80 16.76
N GLY A 33 -10.97 8.80 17.90
CA GLY A 33 -10.36 9.03 19.21
C GLY A 33 -9.51 7.87 19.74
N ALA A 34 -9.63 6.66 19.15
CA ALA A 34 -8.89 5.48 19.57
C ALA A 34 -8.66 4.55 18.38
N LEU A 35 -7.62 4.86 17.60
CA LEU A 35 -7.27 4.11 16.38
C LEU A 35 -6.20 3.05 16.65
N PRO A 36 -6.28 1.87 16.01
CA PRO A 36 -5.21 0.89 16.05
C PRO A 36 -4.01 1.31 15.17
N ASP A 37 -2.97 0.46 15.13
CA ASP A 37 -1.87 0.61 14.16
C ASP A 37 -2.40 0.65 12.70
N ALA A 38 -1.67 1.33 11.81
CA ALA A 38 -2.07 1.48 10.41
C ALA A 38 -2.17 0.15 9.65
N CYS A 39 -1.50 -0.93 10.09
CA CYS A 39 -1.63 -2.25 9.48
C CYS A 39 -2.88 -3.03 9.92
N SER A 40 -3.64 -2.52 10.89
CA SER A 40 -4.83 -3.19 11.43
C SER A 40 -6.10 -2.38 11.12
N LEU A 41 -7.20 -3.08 10.85
CA LEU A 41 -8.50 -2.44 10.65
C LEU A 41 -9.05 -1.90 11.97
N SER A 42 -9.70 -0.73 11.92
CA SER A 42 -10.63 -0.30 12.97
C SER A 42 -12.01 -0.89 12.74
N SER A 43 -12.91 -0.72 13.72
CA SER A 43 -14.31 -1.15 13.56
C SER A 43 -14.98 -0.40 12.39
N PRO A 44 -15.65 -1.09 11.45
CA PRO A 44 -16.26 -0.44 10.29
C PRO A 44 -17.39 0.51 10.69
N GLY A 45 -17.56 1.57 9.90
CA GLY A 45 -18.64 2.55 10.05
C GLY A 45 -19.65 2.48 8.91
N SER A 46 -20.50 3.50 8.79
CA SER A 46 -21.46 3.63 7.69
C SER A 46 -20.79 3.77 6.31
N SER A 47 -19.55 4.25 6.26
CA SER A 47 -18.73 4.29 5.03
C SER A 47 -17.94 3.01 4.78
N GLY A 48 -18.16 1.95 5.56
CA GLY A 48 -17.53 0.64 5.41
C GLY A 48 -16.24 0.47 6.21
N PHE A 49 -15.42 -0.48 5.75
CA PHE A 49 -14.11 -0.78 6.32
C PHE A 49 -13.05 0.25 5.94
N ASP A 50 -11.99 0.31 6.74
CA ASP A 50 -10.81 1.10 6.43
C ASP A 50 -10.13 0.62 5.14
N ARG A 51 -9.50 1.56 4.42
CA ARG A 51 -8.70 1.24 3.24
C ARG A 51 -7.25 1.12 3.65
N VAL A 52 -6.79 -0.11 3.83
CA VAL A 52 -5.41 -0.39 4.27
C VAL A 52 -4.59 -0.94 3.11
N THR A 53 -3.43 -0.31 2.87
CA THR A 53 -2.40 -0.75 1.94
C THR A 53 -1.13 -1.08 2.71
N LYS A 54 -0.48 -2.20 2.39
CA LYS A 54 0.79 -2.61 2.97
C LYS A 54 1.89 -2.75 1.92
N SER A 55 3.02 -2.12 2.18
CA SER A 55 4.25 -2.19 1.38
C SER A 55 5.20 -3.24 1.95
N GLY A 56 5.82 -4.02 1.08
CA GLY A 56 6.91 -4.93 1.41
C GLY A 56 8.20 -4.49 0.74
N TYR A 57 9.30 -4.53 1.48
CA TYR A 57 10.63 -4.08 1.03
C TYR A 57 11.64 -5.22 1.11
N ASP A 58 12.64 -5.19 0.23
CA ASP A 58 13.81 -6.03 0.36
C ASP A 58 14.87 -5.44 1.33
N ALA A 59 16.00 -6.14 1.44
CA ALA A 59 17.13 -5.73 2.26
C ALA A 59 17.84 -4.46 1.75
N ALA A 60 17.72 -4.15 0.46
CA ALA A 60 18.30 -2.97 -0.16
C ALA A 60 17.39 -1.72 -0.01
N GLY A 61 16.20 -1.84 0.57
CA GLY A 61 15.28 -0.71 0.69
C GLY A 61 14.22 -0.64 -0.38
N GLN A 62 14.23 -1.55 -1.35
CA GLN A 62 13.43 -1.42 -2.55
C GLN A 62 12.06 -2.06 -2.38
N LEU A 63 11.03 -1.43 -2.92
CA LEU A 63 9.65 -1.94 -2.85
C LEU A 63 9.53 -3.19 -3.70
N VAL A 64 9.10 -4.31 -3.12
CA VAL A 64 8.94 -5.59 -3.85
C VAL A 64 7.49 -6.05 -3.91
N SER A 65 6.63 -5.55 -3.02
CA SER A 65 5.21 -5.87 -3.04
C SER A 65 4.34 -4.76 -2.47
N VAL A 66 3.13 -4.65 -3.00
CA VAL A 66 2.05 -3.84 -2.44
C VAL A 66 0.84 -4.74 -2.27
N ARG A 67 0.26 -4.76 -1.07
CA ARG A 67 -1.01 -5.43 -0.76
C ARG A 67 -2.09 -4.40 -0.50
N ALA A 68 -3.27 -4.61 -1.05
CA ALA A 68 -4.44 -3.78 -0.84
C ALA A 68 -5.51 -4.54 -0.06
N ALA A 69 -6.41 -3.81 0.60
CA ALA A 69 -7.50 -4.36 1.42
C ALA A 69 -7.01 -5.26 2.57
N VAL A 70 -5.88 -4.87 3.19
CA VAL A 70 -5.23 -5.66 4.25
C VAL A 70 -6.18 -5.89 5.43
N GLY A 71 -6.29 -7.15 5.85
CA GLY A 71 -7.17 -7.58 6.94
C GLY A 71 -8.62 -7.89 6.51
N LEU A 72 -8.96 -7.75 5.23
CA LEU A 72 -10.26 -8.15 4.66
C LEU A 72 -10.14 -9.42 3.84
N SER A 73 -11.27 -10.10 3.57
CA SER A 73 -11.31 -11.28 2.70
C SER A 73 -10.95 -10.98 1.24
N SER A 74 -11.01 -9.71 0.83
CA SER A 74 -10.60 -9.24 -0.49
C SER A 74 -9.13 -8.78 -0.55
N GLU A 75 -8.34 -9.05 0.49
CA GLU A 75 -6.91 -8.76 0.50
C GLU A 75 -6.21 -9.41 -0.70
N GLN A 76 -5.41 -8.62 -1.42
CA GLN A 76 -4.68 -9.11 -2.59
C GLN A 76 -3.36 -8.36 -2.77
N VAL A 77 -2.40 -9.01 -3.42
CA VAL A 77 -1.17 -8.35 -3.89
C VAL A 77 -1.54 -7.53 -5.12
N SER A 78 -1.58 -6.20 -4.98
CA SER A 78 -1.94 -5.29 -6.06
C SER A 78 -0.77 -5.00 -7.02
N ALA A 79 0.46 -5.14 -6.54
CA ALA A 79 1.67 -5.02 -7.35
C ALA A 79 2.82 -5.88 -6.78
N THR A 80 3.61 -6.49 -7.65
CA THR A 80 4.92 -7.07 -7.33
C THR A 80 5.97 -6.43 -8.22
N LEU A 81 7.11 -6.05 -7.66
CA LEU A 81 8.20 -5.42 -8.41
C LEU A 81 9.47 -6.25 -8.32
N THR A 82 10.27 -6.22 -9.38
CA THR A 82 11.65 -6.70 -9.37
C THR A 82 12.60 -5.59 -9.78
N TRP A 83 13.87 -5.75 -9.44
CA TRP A 83 14.89 -4.73 -9.61
C TRP A 83 16.08 -5.25 -10.40
N THR A 84 16.71 -4.38 -11.18
CA THR A 84 18.01 -4.63 -11.79
C THR A 84 19.11 -4.54 -10.73
N ALA A 85 20.31 -5.03 -11.05
CA ALA A 85 21.44 -5.00 -10.11
C ALA A 85 21.87 -3.56 -9.74
N ASN A 86 21.68 -2.60 -10.64
CA ASN A 86 21.93 -1.18 -10.41
C ASN A 86 20.72 -0.42 -9.85
N GLY A 87 19.65 -1.12 -9.46
CA GLY A 87 18.57 -0.54 -8.67
C GLY A 87 17.44 0.13 -9.46
N LEU A 88 17.29 -0.18 -10.75
CA LEU A 88 16.15 0.24 -11.56
C LEU A 88 15.03 -0.80 -11.47
N VAL A 89 13.77 -0.38 -11.65
CA VAL A 89 12.65 -1.33 -11.70
C VAL A 89 12.77 -2.17 -12.95
N LYS A 90 12.92 -3.48 -12.82
CA LYS A 90 13.01 -4.40 -13.96
C LYS A 90 11.63 -4.88 -14.41
N THR A 91 10.76 -5.23 -13.46
CA THR A 91 9.39 -5.66 -13.78
C THR A 91 8.39 -5.12 -12.78
N VAL A 92 7.15 -4.94 -13.25
CA VAL A 92 5.97 -4.72 -12.42
C VAL A 92 4.91 -5.72 -12.84
N LYS A 93 4.45 -6.55 -11.91
CA LYS A 93 3.32 -7.46 -12.09
C LYS A 93 2.09 -6.89 -11.37
N ASP A 94 0.99 -6.70 -12.10
CA ASP A 94 -0.26 -6.20 -11.52
C ASP A 94 -1.08 -7.29 -10.80
N ALA A 95 -2.18 -6.88 -10.17
CA ALA A 95 -3.10 -7.78 -9.46
C ALA A 95 -3.74 -8.86 -10.36
N LYS A 96 -3.89 -8.59 -11.66
CA LYS A 96 -4.43 -9.53 -12.66
C LYS A 96 -3.35 -10.49 -13.18
N GLY A 97 -2.10 -10.26 -12.79
CA GLY A 97 -0.95 -11.03 -13.21
C GLY A 97 -0.32 -10.57 -14.51
N ASN A 98 -0.74 -9.42 -15.07
CA ASN A 98 -0.09 -8.84 -16.24
C ASN A 98 1.30 -8.35 -15.85
N LEU A 99 2.29 -8.66 -16.67
CA LEU A 99 3.69 -8.30 -16.44
C LEU A 99 4.11 -7.20 -17.39
N THR A 100 4.57 -6.08 -16.83
CA THR A 100 5.30 -5.03 -17.54
C THR A 100 6.79 -5.21 -17.25
N THR A 101 7.60 -5.29 -18.29
CA THR A 101 9.07 -5.36 -18.20
C THR A 101 9.66 -4.06 -18.73
N PHE A 102 10.64 -3.53 -18.03
CA PHE A 102 11.39 -2.34 -18.42
C PHE A 102 12.79 -2.77 -18.83
N GLU A 103 13.19 -2.40 -20.04
CA GLU A 103 14.55 -2.58 -20.55
C GLU A 103 15.25 -1.23 -20.59
N TYR A 104 16.55 -1.22 -20.35
CA TYR A 104 17.34 0.00 -20.25
C TYR A 104 18.56 -0.08 -21.14
N ASP A 105 18.96 1.06 -21.70
CA ASP A 105 20.26 1.16 -22.36
C ASP A 105 21.42 1.27 -21.35
N GLY A 106 22.66 1.29 -21.86
CA GLY A 106 23.86 1.37 -21.02
C GLY A 106 24.03 2.68 -20.24
N PHE A 107 23.11 3.63 -20.38
CA PHE A 107 23.05 4.89 -19.64
C PHE A 107 21.81 4.95 -18.73
N ASP A 108 21.17 3.81 -18.44
CA ASP A 108 20.02 3.68 -17.55
C ASP A 108 18.76 4.43 -18.04
N ARG A 109 18.64 4.61 -19.37
CA ARG A 109 17.44 5.19 -20.00
C ARG A 109 16.53 4.08 -20.51
N LEU A 110 15.24 4.22 -20.26
CA LEU A 110 14.21 3.28 -20.73
C LEU A 110 14.18 3.24 -22.27
N ILE A 111 14.09 2.02 -22.84
CA ILE A 111 13.99 1.77 -24.29
C ILE A 111 12.66 1.13 -24.71
#